data_AF-A0A9P0CLC1-F1
#
_entry.id   AF-A0A9P0CLC1-F1
#
_cell.length_a   1.000
_cell.length_b   1.000
_cell.length_c   1.000
_cell.angle_alpha   90.00
_cell.angle_beta   90.00
_cell.angle_gamma   90.00
#
_symmetry.space_group_name_H-M   'P 1'
#
loop_
_entity.id
_entity.type
_entity.pdbx_description
1 polymer ?
#
loop_
_entity_poly.entity_id
_entity_poly.type
_entity_poly.pdbx_seq_one_letter_code
_entity_poly.pdbx_strand_id
1 'polypeptide(L)'
;MKKFVKINFKRSSQTRWSAKHVAVKALLNDFPDVVESLEELKKTSNASEAKYEASSLLNAINNYKLILNLMIWANILDEINRMNIEIQKQDIILARSVSLMDGLMKTLQKMIENLMEYWIEEAKEVAGKIGVEPILPNK
;
A
#
# COMPACT_ATOMS: atom_id res chain seq x y z
N MET A 1 21.19 16.58 -14.38
CA MET A 1 20.01 15.85 -13.88
C MET A 1 18.84 16.79 -13.54
N LYS A 2 18.34 17.58 -14.52
CA LYS A 2 17.15 18.45 -14.36
C LYS A 2 16.09 18.20 -15.43
N LYS A 3 16.20 17.10 -16.19
CA LYS A 3 15.44 16.90 -17.44
C LYS A 3 14.25 15.95 -17.33
N PHE A 4 14.01 15.29 -16.18
CA PHE A 4 12.99 14.23 -16.09
C PHE A 4 12.09 14.21 -14.85
N VAL A 5 12.20 15.16 -13.90
CA VAL A 5 11.31 15.16 -12.73
C VAL A 5 10.71 16.55 -12.54
N LYS A 6 9.48 16.73 -13.02
CA LYS A 6 8.64 17.91 -12.77
C LYS A 6 7.84 17.74 -11.47
N ILE A 7 8.47 17.19 -10.44
CA ILE A 7 7.88 17.06 -9.11
C ILE A 7 8.90 17.62 -8.13
N ASN A 8 8.62 18.81 -7.62
CA ASN A 8 9.35 19.37 -6.50
C ASN A 8 9.19 18.42 -5.30
N PHE A 9 10.29 18.02 -4.68
CA PHE A 9 10.28 17.25 -3.44
C PHE A 9 9.67 18.15 -2.35
N LYS A 10 8.36 18.00 -2.10
CA LYS A 10 7.65 18.75 -1.06
C LYS A 10 8.21 18.34 0.30
N ARG A 11 8.30 19.32 1.21
CA ARG A 11 8.79 19.12 2.58
C ARG A 11 7.98 18.02 3.30
N SER A 12 8.73 17.13 3.94
CA SER A 12 8.30 16.00 4.78
C SER A 12 7.56 16.46 6.06
N SER A 13 6.39 17.09 5.94
CA SER A 13 5.52 17.31 7.11
C SER A 13 4.01 17.21 6.87
N GLN A 14 3.53 16.97 5.63
CA GLN A 14 2.11 16.66 5.37
C GLN A 14 1.88 15.14 5.38
N THR A 15 2.01 14.63 6.62
CA THR A 15 1.72 13.32 7.22
C THR A 15 2.33 12.06 6.59
N ARG A 16 3.18 11.39 7.41
CA ARG A 16 3.69 10.01 7.19
C ARG A 16 2.61 9.02 6.75
N TRP A 17 1.38 9.17 7.24
CA TRP A 17 0.24 8.33 6.86
C TRP A 17 -0.20 8.54 5.41
N SER A 18 -0.22 9.77 4.91
CA SER A 18 -0.52 10.10 3.51
C SER A 18 0.57 9.59 2.56
N ALA A 19 1.84 9.73 2.95
CA ALA A 19 2.94 9.16 2.16
C ALA A 19 2.89 7.62 2.11
N LYS A 20 2.56 6.97 3.24
CA LYS A 20 2.34 5.52 3.30
C LYS A 20 1.15 5.08 2.44
N HIS A 21 0.04 5.81 2.50
CA HIS A 21 -1.14 5.57 1.68
C HIS A 21 -0.80 5.58 0.18
N VAL A 22 -0.11 6.63 -0.27
CA VAL A 22 0.32 6.76 -1.67
C VAL A 22 1.26 5.62 -2.06
N ALA A 23 2.24 5.29 -1.22
CA ALA A 23 3.20 4.22 -1.51
C ALA A 23 2.52 2.83 -1.59
N VAL A 24 1.61 2.52 -0.67
CA VAL A 24 0.89 1.24 -0.66
C VAL A 24 -0.05 1.13 -1.86
N LYS A 25 -0.79 2.20 -2.20
CA LYS A 25 -1.65 2.21 -3.40
C LYS A 25 -0.84 2.06 -4.68
N ALA A 26 0.28 2.77 -4.82
CA ALA A 26 1.15 2.66 -5.98
C ALA A 26 1.68 1.22 -6.13
N LEU A 27 2.16 0.63 -5.04
CA LEU A 27 2.67 -0.75 -5.07
C LEU A 27 1.59 -1.77 -5.45
N LEU A 28 0.34 -1.62 -4.99
CA LEU A 28 -0.75 -2.53 -5.37
C LEU A 28 -1.17 -2.38 -6.83
N ASN A 29 -1.23 -1.15 -7.33
CA ASN A 29 -1.63 -0.87 -8.71
C ASN A 29 -0.58 -1.37 -9.70
N ASP A 30 0.69 -1.09 -9.40
CA ASP A 30 1.83 -1.38 -10.27
C ASP A 30 2.53 -2.69 -9.86
N PHE A 31 1.84 -3.54 -9.07
CA PHE A 31 2.44 -4.76 -8.52
C PHE A 31 2.99 -5.70 -9.61
N PRO A 32 2.26 -5.97 -10.71
CA PRO A 32 2.79 -6.79 -11.80
C PRO A 32 4.06 -6.18 -12.41
N ASP A 33 4.06 -4.87 -12.65
CA ASP A 33 5.19 -4.15 -13.26
C ASP A 33 6.42 -4.16 -12.34
N VAL A 34 6.22 -4.08 -11.02
CA VAL A 34 7.29 -4.20 -10.02
C VAL A 34 7.91 -5.60 -10.06
N VAL A 35 7.09 -6.65 -10.15
CA VAL A 35 7.58 -8.03 -10.25
C VAL A 35 8.35 -8.23 -11.55
N GLU A 36 7.82 -7.76 -12.68
CA GLU A 36 8.49 -7.85 -13.98
C GLU A 36 9.82 -7.10 -13.99
N SER A 37 9.86 -5.89 -13.43
CA SER A 37 11.08 -5.08 -13.33
C SER A 37 12.16 -5.76 -12.48
N LEU A 38 11.77 -6.42 -11.39
CA LEU A 38 12.72 -7.16 -10.55
C LEU A 38 13.24 -8.43 -11.25
N GLU A 39 12.39 -9.12 -12.00
CA GLU A 39 12.77 -10.27 -12.85
C GLU A 39 13.74 -9.84 -13.96
N GLU A 40 13.50 -8.68 -14.58
CA GLU A 40 14.42 -8.11 -15.56
C GLU A 40 15.75 -7.74 -14.92
N LEU A 41 15.74 -7.02 -13.78
CA LEU A 41 16.96 -6.61 -13.08
C LEU A 41 17.84 -7.82 -12.72
N LYS A 42 17.21 -8.92 -12.27
CA LYS A 42 17.88 -10.18 -11.97
C LYS A 42 18.57 -10.78 -13.20
N LYS A 43 18.01 -10.63 -14.40
CA LYS A 43 18.56 -11.16 -15.65
C LYS A 43 19.63 -10.25 -16.25
N THR A 44 19.38 -8.95 -16.31
CA THR A 44 20.17 -7.98 -17.08
C THR A 44 21.31 -7.32 -16.29
N SER A 45 21.25 -7.32 -14.96
CA SER A 45 22.25 -6.61 -14.16
C SER A 45 23.63 -7.26 -14.18
N ASN A 46 24.68 -6.45 -14.35
CA ASN A 46 26.07 -6.89 -14.28
C ASN A 46 26.62 -6.89 -12.85
N ALA A 47 25.92 -6.25 -11.90
CA ALA A 47 26.30 -6.21 -10.50
C ALA A 47 25.70 -7.42 -9.76
N SER A 48 26.56 -8.24 -9.14
CA SER A 48 26.15 -9.40 -8.34
C SER A 48 25.25 -9.01 -7.16
N GLU A 49 25.55 -7.87 -6.51
CA GLU A 49 24.76 -7.32 -5.41
C GLU A 49 23.32 -7.01 -5.83
N ALA A 50 23.14 -6.29 -6.94
CA ALA A 50 21.82 -5.96 -7.47
C ALA A 50 21.00 -7.20 -7.87
N LYS A 51 21.66 -8.24 -8.41
CA LYS A 51 21.00 -9.53 -8.71
C LYS A 51 20.53 -10.24 -7.44
N TYR A 52 21.37 -10.24 -6.40
CA TYR A 52 21.02 -10.84 -5.12
C TYR A 52 19.86 -10.10 -4.45
N GLU A 53 19.91 -8.77 -4.44
CA GLU A 53 18.84 -7.93 -3.89
C GLU A 53 17.51 -8.12 -4.63
N ALA A 54 17.51 -8.10 -5.97
CA ALA A 54 16.30 -8.38 -6.74
C ALA A 54 15.75 -9.78 -6.45
N SER A 55 16.59 -10.80 -6.34
CA SER A 55 16.12 -12.15 -6.01
C SER A 55 15.55 -12.23 -4.59
N SER A 56 16.15 -11.53 -3.62
CA SER A 56 15.65 -11.45 -2.25
C SER A 56 14.31 -10.73 -2.18
N LEU A 57 14.17 -9.61 -2.89
CA LEU A 57 12.93 -8.84 -2.98
C LEU A 57 11.83 -9.63 -3.69
N LEU A 58 12.12 -10.32 -4.79
CA LEU A 58 11.17 -11.21 -5.46
C LEU A 58 10.64 -12.28 -4.51
N ASN A 59 11.52 -12.92 -3.74
CA ASN A 59 11.10 -13.91 -2.75
C ASN A 59 10.23 -13.30 -1.63
N ALA A 60 10.52 -12.05 -1.22
CA ALA A 60 9.70 -11.35 -0.23
C ALA A 60 8.33 -10.94 -0.77
N ILE A 61 8.27 -10.53 -2.04
CA ILE A 61 7.07 -10.02 -2.72
C ILE A 61 6.14 -11.15 -3.18
N ASN A 62 6.70 -12.29 -3.57
CA ASN A 62 6.00 -13.48 -4.04
C ASN A 62 5.36 -14.26 -2.87
N ASN A 63 4.63 -13.55 -2.02
CA ASN A 63 4.02 -14.07 -0.80
C ASN A 63 2.58 -13.56 -0.68
N TYR A 64 1.62 -14.47 -0.74
CA TYR A 64 0.20 -14.15 -0.61
C TYR A 64 -0.13 -13.36 0.66
N LYS A 65 0.56 -13.67 1.78
CA LYS A 65 0.38 -12.94 3.04
C LYS A 65 0.78 -11.47 2.89
N LEU A 66 1.79 -11.14 2.10
CA LEU A 66 2.18 -9.76 1.85
C LEU A 66 1.08 -9.03 1.06
N ILE A 67 0.57 -9.64 -0.01
CA ILE A 67 -0.49 -9.08 -0.86
C ILE A 67 -1.75 -8.80 -0.06
N LEU A 68 -2.20 -9.77 0.75
CA LEU A 68 -3.35 -9.60 1.63
C LEU A 68 -3.12 -8.46 2.64
N ASN A 69 -1.93 -8.40 3.26
CA ASN A 69 -1.60 -7.30 4.18
C ASN A 69 -1.59 -5.94 3.46
N LEU A 70 -1.03 -5.85 2.26
CA LEU A 70 -1.03 -4.62 1.48
C LEU A 70 -2.47 -4.18 1.16
N MET A 71 -3.35 -5.11 0.79
CA MET A 71 -4.76 -4.83 0.54
C MET A 71 -5.46 -4.26 1.78
N ILE A 72 -5.28 -4.92 2.93
CA ILE A 72 -5.84 -4.46 4.21
C ILE A 72 -5.31 -3.06 4.55
N TRP A 73 -3.99 -2.86 4.45
CA TRP A 73 -3.36 -1.57 4.76
C TRP A 73 -3.80 -0.48 3.79
N ALA A 74 -3.96 -0.76 2.50
CA ALA A 74 -4.40 0.22 1.52
C ALA A 74 -5.75 0.83 1.90
N ASN A 75 -6.70 -0.02 2.29
CA ASN A 75 -8.04 0.41 2.69
C ASN A 75 -8.03 1.18 4.02
N ILE A 76 -7.34 0.68 5.05
CA ILE A 76 -7.22 1.37 6.34
C ILE A 76 -6.56 2.74 6.18
N LEU A 77 -5.49 2.80 5.39
CA LEU A 77 -4.77 4.04 5.13
C LEU A 77 -5.61 5.03 4.32
N ASP A 78 -6.50 4.57 3.45
CA ASP A 78 -7.40 5.43 2.67
C ASP A 78 -8.37 6.18 3.59
N GLU A 79 -9.03 5.47 4.50
CA GLU A 79 -9.94 6.07 5.47
C GLU A 79 -9.21 7.03 6.42
N ILE A 80 -8.04 6.62 6.95
CA ILE A 80 -7.23 7.50 7.80
C ILE A 80 -6.82 8.76 7.03
N ASN A 81 -6.38 8.61 5.78
CA ASN A 81 -5.93 9.74 4.96
C ASN A 81 -7.09 10.69 4.63
N ARG A 82 -8.25 10.16 4.24
CA ARG A 82 -9.47 10.93 3.99
C ARG A 82 -9.84 11.78 5.21
N MET A 83 -9.89 11.17 6.38
CA MET A 83 -10.24 11.85 7.63
C MET A 83 -9.21 12.89 8.04
N ASN A 84 -7.93 12.59 7.84
CA ASN A 84 -6.83 13.51 8.11
C ASN A 84 -6.86 14.75 7.20
N ILE A 85 -7.24 14.60 5.93
CA ILE A 85 -7.48 15.73 5.03
C ILE A 85 -8.63 16.59 5.53
N GLU A 86 -9.74 15.97 5.95
CA GLU A 86 -10.91 16.69 6.47
C GLU A 86 -10.60 17.47 7.75
N ILE A 87 -9.88 16.86 8.70
CA ILE A 87 -9.52 17.48 9.98
C ILE A 87 -8.51 18.64 9.82
N GLN A 88 -7.71 18.64 8.75
CA GLN A 88 -6.71 19.69 8.51
C GLN A 88 -7.26 20.88 7.71
N LYS A 89 -8.56 20.91 7.38
CA LYS A 89 -9.17 22.06 6.71
C LYS A 89 -9.17 23.28 7.63
N GLN A 90 -8.87 24.46 7.08
CA GLN A 90 -8.70 25.70 7.86
C GLN A 90 -9.99 26.18 8.53
N ASP A 91 -11.14 25.80 8.00
CA ASP A 91 -12.48 26.19 8.43
C ASP A 91 -13.13 25.18 9.39
N ILE A 92 -12.40 24.15 9.84
CA ILE A 92 -12.98 23.14 10.71
C ILE A 92 -13.17 23.64 12.15
N ILE A 93 -14.35 23.37 12.70
CA ILE A 93 -14.67 23.61 14.12
C ILE A 93 -14.40 22.36 14.96
N LEU A 94 -14.03 22.54 16.23
CA LEU A 94 -13.69 21.44 17.14
C LEU A 94 -14.78 20.36 17.22
N ALA A 95 -16.06 20.76 17.32
CA ALA A 95 -17.18 19.83 17.36
C ALA A 95 -17.24 18.92 16.11
N ARG A 96 -16.90 19.48 14.94
CA ARG A 96 -16.82 18.72 13.68
C ARG A 96 -15.65 17.75 13.72
N SER A 97 -14.48 18.17 14.21
CA SER A 97 -13.31 17.28 14.35
C SER A 97 -13.60 16.09 15.27
N VAL A 98 -14.31 16.30 16.38
CA VAL A 98 -14.72 15.22 17.30
C VAL A 98 -15.66 14.23 16.61
N SER A 99 -16.68 14.73 15.90
CA SER A 99 -17.61 13.89 15.14
C SER A 99 -16.90 13.08 14.03
N LEU A 100 -15.91 13.69 13.38
CA LEU A 100 -15.08 13.04 12.36
C LEU A 100 -14.25 11.90 12.97
N MET A 101 -13.60 12.12 14.12
CA MET A 101 -12.83 11.07 14.80
C MET A 101 -13.71 9.90 15.27
N ASP A 102 -14.89 10.17 15.82
CA ASP A 102 -15.86 9.13 16.19
C ASP A 102 -16.33 8.33 14.96
N GLY A 103 -16.58 9.02 13.84
CA GLY A 103 -16.89 8.38 12.56
C GLY A 103 -15.77 7.47 12.05
N LEU A 104 -14.51 7.90 12.15
CA LEU A 104 -13.35 7.07 11.81
C LEU A 104 -13.27 5.82 12.68
N MET A 105 -13.42 5.96 14.00
CA MET A 105 -13.40 4.82 14.93
C MET A 105 -14.45 3.77 14.57
N LYS A 106 -15.70 4.21 14.33
CA LYS A 106 -16.79 3.32 13.91
C LYS A 106 -16.53 2.65 12.57
N THR A 107 -15.92 3.38 11.63
CA THR A 107 -15.56 2.83 10.31
C THR A 107 -14.51 1.74 10.47
N LEU A 108 -13.43 2.01 11.22
CA LEU A 108 -12.37 1.03 11.47
C LEU A 108 -12.88 -0.20 12.23
N GLN A 109 -13.79 -0.03 13.20
CA GLN A 109 -14.43 -1.16 13.89
C GLN A 109 -15.23 -2.04 12.92
N LYS A 110 -16.07 -1.43 12.08
CA LYS A 110 -16.81 -2.15 11.04
C LYS A 110 -15.89 -2.87 10.06
N MET A 111 -14.75 -2.26 9.72
CA MET A 111 -13.73 -2.87 8.87
C MET A 111 -13.20 -4.16 9.50
N ILE A 112 -12.90 -4.15 10.79
CA ILE A 112 -12.43 -5.35 11.50
C ILE A 112 -13.51 -6.43 11.56
N GLU A 113 -14.77 -6.05 11.78
CA GLU A 113 -15.88 -6.99 11.96
C GLU A 113 -16.34 -7.67 10.65
N ASN A 114 -16.28 -6.98 9.51
CA ASN A 114 -16.95 -7.43 8.27
C ASN A 114 -16.02 -7.75 7.09
N LEU A 115 -14.73 -7.38 7.11
CA LEU A 115 -13.94 -7.27 5.87
C LEU A 115 -12.98 -8.43 5.57
N MET A 116 -12.91 -9.48 6.40
CA MET A 116 -12.01 -10.59 6.08
C MET A 116 -12.37 -11.23 4.73
N GLU A 117 -13.64 -11.47 4.42
CA GLU A 117 -14.03 -12.20 3.21
C GLU A 117 -13.81 -11.40 1.92
N TYR A 118 -14.24 -10.13 1.87
CA TYR A 118 -14.11 -9.29 0.68
C TYR A 118 -12.63 -9.04 0.30
N TRP A 119 -11.79 -8.69 1.28
CA TRP A 119 -10.37 -8.44 1.01
C TRP A 119 -9.58 -9.71 0.72
N ILE A 120 -9.99 -10.86 1.28
CA ILE A 120 -9.42 -12.14 0.90
C ILE A 120 -9.70 -12.40 -0.58
N GLU A 121 -10.92 -12.17 -1.06
CA GLU A 121 -11.26 -12.39 -2.47
C GLU A 121 -10.51 -11.44 -3.40
N GLU A 122 -10.46 -10.15 -3.07
CA GLU A 122 -9.71 -9.15 -3.85
C GLU A 122 -8.20 -9.46 -3.86
N ALA A 123 -7.65 -9.92 -2.73
CA ALA A 123 -6.25 -10.35 -2.66
C ALA A 123 -5.98 -11.60 -3.51
N LYS A 124 -6.93 -12.54 -3.62
CA LYS A 124 -6.80 -13.70 -4.52
C LYS A 124 -6.74 -13.27 -5.98
N GLU A 125 -7.57 -12.31 -6.39
CA GLU A 125 -7.54 -11.79 -7.76
C GLU A 125 -6.19 -11.15 -8.09
N VAL A 126 -5.65 -10.34 -7.17
CA VAL A 126 -4.33 -9.72 -7.32
C VAL A 126 -3.24 -10.81 -7.36
N ALA A 127 -3.30 -11.80 -6.48
CA ALA A 127 -2.36 -12.92 -6.45
C ALA A 127 -2.39 -13.75 -7.74
N GLY A 128 -3.58 -13.98 -8.30
CA GLY A 128 -3.76 -14.68 -9.58
C GLY A 128 -3.10 -13.95 -10.75
N LYS A 129 -3.19 -12.61 -10.79
CA LYS A 129 -2.56 -11.78 -11.86
C LYS A 129 -1.04 -11.88 -11.89
N ILE A 130 -0.42 -12.16 -10.74
CA ILE A 130 1.05 -12.23 -10.59
C ILE A 130 1.58 -13.65 -10.46
N GLY A 131 0.71 -14.67 -10.56
CA GLY A 131 1.09 -16.07 -10.45
C GLY A 131 1.46 -16.53 -9.03
N VAL A 132 0.99 -15.82 -7.99
CA VAL A 132 1.13 -16.23 -6.59
C VAL A 132 -0.03 -17.14 -6.21
N GLU A 133 0.26 -18.34 -5.69
CA GLU A 133 -0.78 -19.19 -5.13
C GLU A 133 -1.38 -18.56 -3.86
N PRO A 134 -2.72 -18.48 -3.72
CA PRO A 134 -3.38 -17.83 -2.61
C PRO A 134 -3.41 -18.72 -1.35
N ILE A 135 -2.24 -19.20 -0.93
CA ILE A 135 -2.08 -20.05 0.24
C ILE A 135 -1.56 -19.18 1.38
N LEU A 136 -2.31 -19.09 2.46
CA LEU A 136 -1.79 -18.54 3.71
C LEU A 136 -0.87 -19.59 4.33
N PRO A 137 0.43 -19.30 4.54
CA PRO A 137 1.30 -20.25 5.23
C PRO A 137 0.74 -20.49 6.64
N ASN A 138 0.44 -21.76 6.95
CA ASN A 138 0.08 -22.18 8.30
C ASN A 138 1.25 -21.86 9.24
N LYS A 139 0.95 -21.25 10.39
CA LYS A 139 1.93 -20.93 11.43
C LYS A 139 2.52 -22.18 12.06
#